data_AF-A0A356QQV5-F1
#
_entry.id   AF-A0A356QQV5-F1
#
_cell.length_a   1.000
_cell.length_b   1.000
_cell.length_c   1.000
_cell.angle_alpha   90.00
_cell.angle_beta   90.00
_cell.angle_gamma   90.00
#
_symmetry.space_group_name_H-M   'P 1'
#
loop_
_entity.id
_entity.type
_entity.pdbx_description
1 polymer ?
#
loop_
_entity_poly.entity_id
_entity_poly.type
_entity_poly.pdbx_seq_one_letter_code
_entity_poly.pdbx_strand_id
1 'polypeptide(L)'
;MVGGAVALADGPIEFFACPRKTKEHESVVAVNATAQLVHTGLLAIGLRPGNPASFYPDFKPATGDSVAITVRWQDDTGDHETPAQRWVKNSQTGQELDYNWIFAGSSFWKNPKTNIEYYQADGGDLVCVSNFPAATLDLPITSSQANDSLLFEVFTGRVPKRGTPVELVFSHAEQENPAATN
;
A
#
# COMPACT_ATOMS: atom_id res chain seq x y z
N MET A 1 -0.80 0.78 -14.41
CA MET A 1 0.41 1.53 -13.98
C MET A 1 -0.05 2.88 -13.47
N VAL A 2 0.57 3.40 -12.41
CA VAL A 2 0.21 4.67 -11.77
C VAL A 2 1.50 5.45 -11.48
N GLY A 3 1.66 6.62 -12.08
CA GLY A 3 2.82 7.48 -11.84
C GLY A 3 2.76 8.18 -10.47
N GLY A 4 3.91 8.49 -9.90
CA GLY A 4 4.05 9.15 -8.61
C GLY A 4 5.45 9.70 -8.40
N ALA A 5 5.78 10.04 -7.15
CA ALA A 5 7.15 10.33 -6.75
C ALA A 5 7.41 9.84 -5.33
N VAL A 6 8.68 9.56 -5.01
CA VAL A 6 9.10 9.25 -3.64
C VAL A 6 8.78 10.43 -2.71
N ALA A 7 8.05 10.15 -1.65
CA ALA A 7 7.67 11.09 -0.60
C ALA A 7 8.60 10.98 0.63
N LEU A 8 8.92 9.76 1.05
CA LEU A 8 9.89 9.44 2.10
C LEU A 8 10.94 8.46 1.60
N ALA A 9 12.19 8.68 2.01
CA ALA A 9 13.33 7.80 1.71
C ALA A 9 13.94 7.15 2.98
N ASP A 10 13.40 7.51 4.16
CA ASP A 10 13.80 7.04 5.49
C ASP A 10 12.63 7.26 6.47
N GLY A 11 12.70 6.61 7.64
CA GLY A 11 11.77 6.81 8.76
C GLY A 11 10.59 5.84 8.82
N PRO A 12 9.80 5.88 9.91
CA PRO A 12 8.63 5.03 10.09
C PRO A 12 7.53 5.36 9.07
N ILE A 13 6.74 4.36 8.68
CA ILE A 13 5.66 4.51 7.70
C ILE A 13 4.41 3.76 8.11
N GLU A 14 3.26 4.32 7.75
CA GLU A 14 1.95 3.66 7.83
C GLU A 14 1.48 3.16 6.46
N PHE A 15 1.99 3.77 5.38
CA PHE A 15 1.63 3.46 4.01
C PHE A 15 2.87 3.24 3.14
N PHE A 16 2.79 2.29 2.23
CA PHE A 16 3.72 2.24 1.11
C PHE A 16 3.41 3.35 0.10
N ALA A 17 2.14 3.57 -0.22
CA ALA A 17 1.74 4.63 -1.13
C ALA A 17 0.40 5.27 -0.77
N CYS A 18 0.30 6.58 -1.00
CA CYS A 18 -0.92 7.38 -0.82
C CYS A 18 -1.17 8.29 -2.03
N PRO A 19 -2.42 8.75 -2.26
CA PRO A 19 -2.70 9.85 -3.17
C PRO A 19 -1.94 11.11 -2.79
N ARG A 20 -1.47 11.89 -3.76
CA ARG A 20 -0.86 13.21 -3.47
C ARG A 20 -1.80 14.13 -2.67
N LYS A 21 -1.21 14.93 -1.80
CA LYS A 21 -1.80 15.91 -0.87
C LYS A 21 -2.67 15.25 0.21
N THR A 22 -2.23 14.11 0.74
CA THR A 22 -2.91 13.38 1.80
C THR A 22 -1.95 13.01 2.93
N LYS A 23 -1.19 11.93 2.75
CA LYS A 23 -0.47 11.18 3.79
C LYS A 23 1.03 11.07 3.49
N GLU A 24 1.59 11.97 2.69
CA GLU A 24 3.00 11.90 2.25
C GLU A 24 4.04 11.94 3.38
N HIS A 25 3.65 12.42 4.56
CA HIS A 25 4.53 12.47 5.73
C HIS A 25 4.72 11.10 6.39
N GLU A 26 3.97 10.09 5.97
CA GLU A 26 3.99 8.70 6.49
C GLU A 26 3.87 7.66 5.36
N SER A 27 4.22 8.07 4.12
CA SER A 27 4.15 7.24 2.91
C SER A 27 5.45 7.22 2.12
N VAL A 28 5.84 6.07 1.56
CA VAL A 28 7.02 5.98 0.68
C VAL A 28 6.79 6.69 -0.66
N VAL A 29 5.64 6.48 -1.29
CA VAL A 29 5.30 7.03 -2.61
C VAL A 29 4.02 7.86 -2.57
N ALA A 30 4.05 9.05 -3.17
CA ALA A 30 2.86 9.86 -3.42
C ALA A 30 2.43 9.72 -4.88
N VAL A 31 1.27 9.10 -5.13
CA VAL A 31 0.79 8.79 -6.48
C VAL A 31 -0.05 9.92 -7.08
N ASN A 32 0.01 10.05 -8.41
CA ASN A 32 -0.76 11.01 -9.22
C ASN A 32 -2.16 10.46 -9.57
N ALA A 33 -2.83 9.78 -8.63
CA ALA A 33 -4.16 9.23 -8.81
C ALA A 33 -4.91 9.23 -7.47
N THR A 34 -6.24 9.27 -7.52
CA THR A 34 -7.07 9.01 -6.34
C THR A 34 -7.06 7.51 -6.04
N ALA A 35 -7.36 7.14 -4.80
CA ALA A 35 -7.46 5.73 -4.43
C ALA A 35 -8.62 5.06 -5.17
N GLN A 36 -9.71 5.78 -5.42
CA GLN A 36 -10.85 5.30 -6.22
C GLN A 36 -10.44 4.95 -7.66
N LEU A 37 -9.56 5.72 -8.29
CA LEU A 37 -9.04 5.42 -9.63
C LEU A 37 -8.17 4.17 -9.62
N VAL A 38 -7.32 4.00 -8.60
CA VAL A 38 -6.51 2.78 -8.45
C VAL A 38 -7.42 1.56 -8.22
N HIS A 39 -8.41 1.66 -7.33
CA HIS A 39 -9.43 0.63 -7.11
C HIS A 39 -10.08 0.21 -8.43
N THR A 40 -10.53 1.17 -9.23
CA THR A 40 -11.16 0.92 -10.54
C THR A 40 -10.20 0.19 -11.50
N GLY A 41 -8.91 0.56 -11.48
CA GLY A 41 -7.88 -0.13 -12.24
C GLY A 41 -7.66 -1.58 -11.82
N LEU A 42 -7.70 -1.87 -10.51
CA LEU A 42 -7.60 -3.24 -9.97
C LEU A 42 -8.79 -4.10 -10.42
N LEU A 43 -10.01 -3.55 -10.36
CA LEU A 43 -11.19 -4.22 -10.91
C LEU A 43 -11.06 -4.50 -12.42
N ALA A 44 -10.53 -3.54 -13.18
CA ALA A 44 -10.38 -3.66 -14.63
C ALA A 44 -9.41 -4.78 -15.04
N ILE A 45 -8.43 -5.13 -14.19
CA ILE A 45 -7.53 -6.27 -14.40
C ILE A 45 -8.06 -7.59 -13.78
N GLY A 46 -9.32 -7.61 -13.32
CA GLY A 46 -10.00 -8.80 -12.84
C GLY A 46 -9.75 -9.16 -11.38
N LEU A 47 -9.11 -8.30 -10.59
CA LEU A 47 -8.96 -8.51 -9.15
C LEU A 47 -10.28 -8.21 -8.43
N ARG A 48 -10.58 -9.00 -7.40
CA ARG A 48 -11.81 -8.87 -6.61
C ARG A 48 -11.49 -8.31 -5.23
N PRO A 49 -12.18 -7.24 -4.82
CA PRO A 49 -12.04 -6.73 -3.47
C PRO A 49 -12.70 -7.69 -2.47
N GLY A 50 -12.16 -7.78 -1.27
CA GLY A 50 -12.87 -8.35 -0.14
C GLY A 50 -13.32 -7.27 0.83
N ASN A 51 -12.71 -7.24 2.01
CA ASN A 51 -13.06 -6.32 3.08
C ASN A 51 -11.79 -5.80 3.77
N PRO A 52 -11.74 -4.52 4.19
CA PRO A 52 -10.69 -4.00 5.06
C PRO A 52 -10.58 -4.76 6.38
N ALA A 53 -9.44 -4.61 7.05
CA ALA A 53 -9.25 -5.15 8.38
C ALA A 53 -10.27 -4.56 9.37
N SER A 54 -10.71 -5.39 10.33
CA SER A 54 -11.61 -4.99 11.42
C SER A 54 -10.94 -5.23 12.76
N PHE A 55 -11.18 -4.37 13.74
CA PHE A 55 -10.57 -4.45 15.07
C PHE A 55 -11.54 -4.81 16.19
N TYR A 56 -12.86 -4.67 15.95
CA TYR A 56 -13.91 -4.94 16.93
C TYR A 56 -14.92 -5.95 16.38
N PRO A 57 -15.42 -6.90 17.19
CA PRO A 57 -15.00 -7.21 18.57
C PRO A 57 -13.63 -7.89 18.65
N ASP A 58 -13.21 -8.56 17.57
CA ASP A 58 -11.91 -9.21 17.44
C ASP A 58 -11.22 -8.73 16.15
N PHE A 59 -9.89 -8.80 16.12
CA PHE A 59 -9.13 -8.49 14.92
C PHE A 59 -9.43 -9.49 13.80
N LYS A 60 -9.73 -8.98 12.60
CA LYS A 60 -9.85 -9.74 11.36
C LYS A 60 -8.97 -9.07 10.30
N PRO A 61 -8.05 -9.79 9.65
CA PRO A 61 -7.21 -9.22 8.61
C PRO A 61 -8.03 -8.86 7.37
N ALA A 62 -7.45 -8.06 6.50
CA ALA A 62 -8.05 -7.75 5.21
C ALA A 62 -8.23 -9.02 4.36
N THR A 63 -9.27 -9.02 3.53
CA THR A 63 -9.62 -10.11 2.61
C THR A 63 -9.76 -9.58 1.19
N GLY A 64 -9.57 -10.44 0.19
CA GLY A 64 -9.61 -10.10 -1.23
C GLY A 64 -8.55 -10.85 -2.01
N ASP A 65 -8.43 -10.53 -3.30
CA ASP A 65 -7.35 -11.07 -4.12
C ASP A 65 -6.01 -10.42 -3.76
N SER A 66 -4.92 -11.19 -3.89
CA SER A 66 -3.55 -10.74 -3.62
C SER A 66 -2.99 -9.92 -4.78
N VAL A 67 -2.31 -8.82 -4.47
CA VAL A 67 -1.83 -7.80 -5.41
C VAL A 67 -0.32 -7.66 -5.28
N ALA A 68 0.38 -7.94 -6.36
CA ALA A 68 1.80 -7.62 -6.49
C ALA A 68 1.96 -6.17 -6.97
N ILE A 69 2.88 -5.45 -6.34
CA ILE A 69 3.22 -4.07 -6.69
C ILE A 69 4.70 -4.01 -7.04
N THR A 70 4.96 -3.61 -8.28
CA THR A 70 6.31 -3.38 -8.78
C THR A 70 6.55 -1.89 -8.92
N VAL A 71 7.71 -1.42 -8.46
CA VAL A 71 8.13 -0.03 -8.55
C VAL A 71 9.14 0.10 -9.66
N ARG A 72 8.92 1.06 -10.57
CA ARG A 72 9.86 1.44 -11.63
C ARG A 72 10.33 2.86 -11.43
N TRP A 73 11.60 3.11 -11.68
CA TRP A 73 12.16 4.46 -11.72
C TRP A 73 13.36 4.50 -12.65
N GLN A 74 13.81 5.72 -12.96
CA GLN A 74 15.01 5.95 -13.75
C GLN A 74 15.95 6.85 -12.95
N ASP A 75 17.25 6.57 -13.05
CA ASP A 75 18.31 7.45 -12.56
C ASP A 75 19.48 7.50 -13.55
N ASP A 76 20.59 8.12 -13.14
CA ASP A 76 21.78 8.31 -13.98
C ASP A 76 22.43 6.99 -14.43
N THR A 77 22.08 5.86 -13.79
CA THR A 77 22.59 4.52 -14.11
C THR A 77 21.66 3.72 -15.03
N GLY A 78 20.44 4.21 -15.28
CA GLY A 78 19.47 3.62 -16.20
C GLY A 78 18.10 3.38 -15.58
N ASP A 79 17.36 2.44 -16.18
CA ASP A 79 16.03 2.04 -15.72
C ASP A 79 16.14 0.96 -14.64
N HIS A 80 15.34 1.09 -13.59
CA HIS A 80 15.30 0.18 -12.45
C HIS A 80 13.89 -0.32 -12.20
N GLU A 81 13.81 -1.55 -11.69
CA GLU A 81 12.56 -2.17 -11.28
C GLU A 81 12.79 -3.03 -10.04
N THR A 82 11.86 -2.97 -9.08
CA THR A 82 11.88 -3.84 -7.88
C THR A 82 10.48 -4.08 -7.33
N PRO A 83 10.20 -5.23 -6.69
CA PRO A 83 9.01 -5.39 -5.86
C PRO A 83 8.97 -4.32 -4.76
N ALA A 84 7.79 -3.76 -4.50
CA ALA A 84 7.56 -2.74 -3.48
C ALA A 84 7.98 -3.18 -2.07
N GLN A 85 7.87 -4.47 -1.77
CA GLN A 85 8.32 -5.09 -0.53
C GLN A 85 9.77 -4.74 -0.18
N ARG A 86 10.65 -4.65 -1.19
CA ARG A 86 12.09 -4.39 -0.96
C ARG A 86 12.37 -3.00 -0.43
N TRP A 87 11.41 -2.08 -0.52
CA TRP A 87 11.46 -0.72 0.02
C TRP A 87 10.86 -0.59 1.42
N VAL A 88 10.22 -1.65 1.94
CA VAL A 88 9.61 -1.69 3.27
C VAL A 88 10.46 -2.57 4.17
N LYS A 89 10.90 -2.03 5.30
CA LYS A 89 11.72 -2.74 6.30
C LYS A 89 10.87 -3.02 7.53
N ASN A 90 10.92 -4.26 8.02
CA ASN A 90 10.39 -4.59 9.34
C ASN A 90 11.36 -4.06 10.40
N SER A 91 10.87 -3.18 11.27
CA SER A 91 11.69 -2.50 12.29
C SER A 91 12.23 -3.44 13.36
N GLN A 92 11.60 -4.61 13.56
CA GLN A 92 12.01 -5.61 14.56
C GLN A 92 13.05 -6.59 14.01
N THR A 93 12.85 -7.09 12.80
CA THR A 93 13.72 -8.13 12.20
C THR A 93 14.82 -7.54 11.31
N GLY A 94 14.65 -6.31 10.84
CA GLY A 94 15.51 -5.67 9.86
C GLY A 94 15.38 -6.23 8.43
N GLN A 95 14.46 -7.17 8.22
CA GLN A 95 14.21 -7.79 6.92
C GLN A 95 13.23 -6.96 6.09
N GLU A 96 13.19 -7.23 4.79
CA GLU A 96 12.15 -6.65 3.91
C GLU A 96 10.77 -7.26 4.19
N LEU A 97 9.71 -6.60 3.72
CA LEU A 97 8.34 -7.09 3.87
C LEU A 97 8.14 -8.42 3.13
N ASP A 98 7.58 -9.43 3.81
CA ASP A 98 7.41 -10.79 3.28
C ASP A 98 5.98 -11.08 2.80
N TYR A 99 5.19 -10.04 2.53
CA TYR A 99 3.77 -10.17 2.17
C TYR A 99 3.44 -9.34 0.93
N ASN A 100 2.59 -9.89 0.07
CA ASN A 100 1.86 -9.10 -0.91
C ASN A 100 0.68 -8.37 -0.23
N TRP A 101 0.18 -7.34 -0.90
CA TRP A 101 -0.99 -6.60 -0.43
C TRP A 101 -2.28 -7.32 -0.82
N ILE A 102 -3.30 -7.19 0.02
CA ILE A 102 -4.64 -7.71 -0.24
C ILE A 102 -5.54 -6.60 -0.74
N PHE A 103 -6.29 -6.85 -1.81
CA PHE A 103 -7.30 -5.92 -2.30
C PHE A 103 -8.52 -5.88 -1.38
N ALA A 104 -8.48 -5.02 -0.37
CA ALA A 104 -9.53 -4.82 0.61
C ALA A 104 -10.74 -4.04 0.06
N GLY A 105 -10.49 -3.09 -0.85
CA GLY A 105 -11.52 -2.36 -1.57
C GLY A 105 -12.10 -1.11 -0.89
N SER A 106 -11.66 -0.76 0.33
CA SER A 106 -12.16 0.39 1.12
C SER A 106 -13.69 0.35 1.30
N SER A 107 -14.31 1.52 1.49
CA SER A 107 -15.75 1.69 1.55
C SER A 107 -16.17 3.09 1.11
N PHE A 108 -17.46 3.24 0.77
CA PHE A 108 -18.06 4.51 0.43
C PHE A 108 -18.78 5.11 1.63
N TRP A 109 -18.57 6.40 1.88
CA TRP A 109 -19.32 7.17 2.85
C TRP A 109 -20.17 8.22 2.14
N LYS A 110 -21.47 8.23 2.42
CA LYS A 110 -22.40 9.22 1.89
C LYS A 110 -22.69 10.28 2.95
N ASN A 111 -22.39 11.52 2.64
CA ASN A 111 -22.69 12.64 3.52
C ASN A 111 -24.22 12.80 3.66
N PRO A 112 -24.79 12.69 4.88
CA PRO A 112 -26.24 12.70 5.07
C PRO A 112 -26.87 14.08 4.82
N LYS A 113 -26.09 15.16 4.83
CA LYS A 113 -26.58 16.53 4.58
C LYS A 113 -26.57 16.88 3.11
N THR A 114 -25.52 16.47 2.38
CA THR A 114 -25.31 16.87 0.98
C THR A 114 -25.60 15.76 -0.02
N ASN A 115 -25.78 14.51 0.43
CA ASN A 115 -25.90 13.31 -0.40
C ASN A 115 -24.69 13.02 -1.31
N ILE A 116 -23.57 13.72 -1.11
CA ILE A 116 -22.32 13.46 -1.84
C ILE A 116 -21.69 12.18 -1.27
N GLU A 117 -21.28 11.29 -2.16
CA GLU A 117 -20.58 10.06 -1.83
C GLU A 117 -19.07 10.24 -1.96
N TYR A 118 -18.33 9.67 -1.02
CA TYR A 118 -16.88 9.74 -0.93
C TYR A 118 -16.31 8.33 -0.80
N TYR A 119 -15.32 8.00 -1.64
CA TYR A 119 -14.53 6.80 -1.44
C TYR A 119 -13.52 7.07 -0.32
N GLN A 120 -13.63 6.36 0.81
CA GLN A 120 -12.93 6.77 2.04
C GLN A 120 -11.41 6.78 1.90
N ALA A 121 -10.83 5.83 1.15
CA ALA A 121 -9.37 5.79 0.92
C ALA A 121 -8.84 6.97 0.11
N ASP A 122 -9.68 7.80 -0.53
CA ASP A 122 -9.20 9.04 -1.14
C ASP A 122 -8.66 10.02 -0.10
N GLY A 123 -8.95 9.79 1.20
CA GLY A 123 -8.31 10.46 2.32
C GLY A 123 -6.85 10.05 2.58
N GLY A 124 -6.33 9.00 1.92
CA GLY A 124 -4.93 8.60 2.02
C GLY A 124 -4.64 7.11 2.05
N ASP A 125 -5.61 6.29 2.44
CA ASP A 125 -5.43 4.88 2.82
C ASP A 125 -5.37 3.94 1.58
N LEU A 126 -4.41 4.19 0.70
CA LEU A 126 -4.32 3.49 -0.59
C LEU A 126 -3.54 2.17 -0.50
N VAL A 127 -2.24 2.21 -0.16
CA VAL A 127 -1.41 1.01 0.00
C VAL A 127 -0.83 1.00 1.41
N CYS A 128 -1.54 0.35 2.34
CA CYS A 128 -1.20 0.41 3.77
C CYS A 128 -0.17 -0.65 4.15
N VAL A 129 0.70 -0.33 5.10
CA VAL A 129 1.57 -1.29 5.82
C VAL A 129 1.19 -1.41 7.30
N SER A 130 0.41 -0.47 7.82
CA SER A 130 -0.42 -0.62 9.04
C SER A 130 -1.87 -0.87 8.65
N ASN A 131 -2.64 -1.62 9.44
CA ASN A 131 -4.02 -1.91 9.06
C ASN A 131 -4.93 -0.70 9.26
N PHE A 132 -5.81 -0.42 8.29
CA PHE A 132 -6.77 0.69 8.36
C PHE A 132 -8.18 0.25 7.92
N PRO A 133 -9.26 0.69 8.61
CA PRO A 133 -10.63 0.35 8.22
C PRO A 133 -11.06 0.88 6.85
N ALA A 134 -10.37 1.91 6.34
CA ALA A 134 -10.63 2.49 5.03
C ALA A 134 -9.61 2.09 3.97
N ALA A 135 -8.73 1.11 4.23
CA ALA A 135 -7.69 0.70 3.29
C ALA A 135 -8.24 0.20 1.93
N THR A 136 -7.63 0.64 0.83
CA THR A 136 -7.83 0.03 -0.50
C THR A 136 -7.03 -1.25 -0.65
N LEU A 137 -5.73 -1.19 -0.32
CA LEU A 137 -4.82 -2.31 -0.22
C LEU A 137 -4.25 -2.37 1.20
N ASP A 138 -4.26 -3.54 1.82
CA ASP A 138 -3.82 -3.72 3.22
C ASP A 138 -3.03 -5.03 3.37
N LEU A 139 -2.29 -5.21 4.47
CA LEU A 139 -1.55 -6.43 4.76
C LEU A 139 -2.45 -7.54 5.33
N PRO A 140 -2.18 -8.82 5.02
CA PRO A 140 -2.92 -9.96 5.56
C PRO A 140 -2.53 -10.35 7.00
N ILE A 141 -1.76 -9.49 7.68
CA ILE A 141 -1.27 -9.71 9.05
C ILE A 141 -1.72 -8.57 9.95
N THR A 142 -1.70 -8.81 11.27
CA THR A 142 -1.86 -7.73 12.25
C THR A 142 -0.69 -6.77 12.15
N SER A 143 -0.98 -5.53 11.79
CA SER A 143 -0.02 -4.43 11.77
C SER A 143 -0.64 -3.19 12.40
N SER A 144 -0.07 -2.76 13.53
CA SER A 144 -0.62 -1.67 14.32
C SER A 144 -0.41 -0.31 13.64
N GLN A 145 -1.41 0.56 13.78
CA GLN A 145 -1.38 1.99 13.42
C GLN A 145 -1.15 2.89 14.67
N ALA A 146 -0.72 2.31 15.79
CA ALA A 146 -0.35 3.09 16.97
C ALA A 146 1.12 3.52 16.86
N ASN A 147 1.40 4.82 17.04
CA ASN A 147 2.74 5.41 16.85
C ASN A 147 3.87 4.66 17.58
N ASP A 148 3.65 4.20 18.81
CA ASP A 148 4.66 3.49 19.61
C ASP A 148 4.83 2.01 19.20
N SER A 149 4.15 1.57 18.14
CA SER A 149 4.06 0.17 17.71
C SER A 149 4.04 0.01 16.18
N LEU A 150 4.50 1.01 15.43
CA LEU A 150 4.66 0.89 13.98
C LEU A 150 5.66 -0.22 13.66
N LEU A 151 5.21 -1.21 12.88
CA LEU A 151 6.00 -2.39 12.56
C LEU A 151 6.99 -2.14 11.41
N PHE A 152 6.75 -1.12 10.60
CA PHE A 152 7.46 -0.91 9.34
C PHE A 152 8.04 0.50 9.22
N GLU A 153 9.20 0.56 8.59
CA GLU A 153 9.91 1.78 8.23
C GLU A 153 10.38 1.69 6.77
N VAL A 154 10.79 2.82 6.19
CA VAL A 154 11.42 2.82 4.87
C VAL A 154 12.75 2.06 4.94
N PHE A 155 13.01 1.20 3.95
CA PHE A 155 14.30 0.52 3.83
C PHE A 155 15.37 1.49 3.30
N THR A 156 15.92 2.31 4.20
CA THR A 156 16.92 3.33 3.88
C THR A 156 18.08 2.76 3.07
N GLY A 157 18.45 3.45 2.00
CA GLY A 157 19.50 3.03 1.07
C GLY A 157 19.02 2.18 -0.11
N ARG A 158 17.76 1.72 -0.11
CA ARG A 158 17.13 1.04 -1.26
C ARG A 158 16.14 1.91 -2.01
N VAL A 159 15.57 2.91 -1.33
CA VAL A 159 14.64 3.88 -1.93
C VAL A 159 15.45 5.05 -2.50
N PRO A 160 15.19 5.49 -3.75
CA PRO A 160 15.87 6.64 -4.32
C PRO A 160 15.48 7.93 -3.56
N LYS A 161 16.22 9.01 -3.81
CA LYS A 161 16.00 10.29 -3.11
C LYS A 161 14.55 10.77 -3.21
N ARG A 162 14.07 11.45 -2.16
CA ARG A 162 12.78 12.13 -2.16
C ARG A 162 12.61 12.99 -3.43
N GLY A 163 11.43 12.92 -4.02
CA GLY A 163 11.09 13.61 -5.26
C GLY A 163 11.43 12.86 -6.54
N THR A 164 12.14 11.72 -6.47
CA THR A 164 12.39 10.87 -7.64
C THR A 164 11.06 10.41 -8.24
N PRO A 165 10.82 10.66 -9.55
CA PRO A 165 9.65 10.13 -10.24
C PRO A 165 9.66 8.60 -10.25
N VAL A 166 8.51 7.99 -9.98
CA VAL A 166 8.35 6.54 -9.97
C VAL A 166 7.03 6.14 -10.64
N GLU A 167 6.94 4.90 -11.08
CA GLU A 167 5.69 4.26 -11.50
C GLU A 167 5.41 3.03 -10.65
N LEU A 168 4.17 2.91 -10.17
CA LEU A 168 3.67 1.71 -9.52
C LEU A 168 2.90 0.86 -10.54
N VAL A 169 3.31 -0.40 -10.69
CA VAL A 169 2.67 -1.40 -11.54
C VAL A 169 1.95 -2.39 -10.64
N PHE A 170 0.62 -2.38 -10.70
CA PHE A 170 -0.23 -3.31 -9.97
C PHE A 170 -0.57 -4.49 -10.87
N SER A 171 -0.49 -5.70 -10.33
CA SER A 171 -0.77 -6.95 -11.04
C SER A 171 -1.30 -8.02 -10.08
N HIS A 172 -1.80 -9.13 -10.62
CA HIS A 172 -2.09 -10.33 -9.81
C HIS A 172 -0.79 -10.78 -9.15
N ALA A 173 -0.82 -11.01 -7.85
CA ALA A 173 0.28 -11.72 -7.22
C ALA A 173 0.32 -13.16 -7.75
N GLU A 174 1.51 -13.66 -8.08
CA GLU A 174 1.67 -15.09 -8.30
C GLU A 174 1.25 -15.83 -7.02
N GLN A 175 0.50 -16.92 -7.17
CA GLN A 175 0.19 -17.76 -6.01
C GLN A 175 1.51 -18.17 -5.37
N GLU A 176 1.72 -17.81 -4.10
CA GLU A 176 2.73 -18.45 -3.28
C GLU A 176 2.41 -19.94 -3.29
N ASN A 177 3.15 -20.69 -4.10
CA ASN A 177 3.17 -22.13 -4.00
C ASN A 177 3.81 -22.40 -2.63
N PRO A 178 3.09 -22.95 -1.64
CA PRO A 178 3.71 -23.28 -0.37
C PRO A 178 4.81 -24.28 -0.69
N ALA A 179 6.07 -23.80 -0.69
CA ALA A 179 7.21 -24.65 -0.92
C ALA A 179 7.14 -25.78 0.09
N ALA A 180 7.16 -27.00 -0.45
CA ALA A 180 7.11 -28.25 0.27
C ALA A 180 7.95 -28.18 1.55
N THR A 181 7.29 -28.34 2.69
CA THR A 181 7.94 -28.91 3.88
C THR A 181 8.45 -30.31 3.48
N ASN A 182 9.73 -30.38 3.14
CA ASN A 182 10.50 -31.62 3.19
C ASN A 182 10.99 -31.86 4.62
#